data_AF-A0A9W9VWN0-F1
#
_entry.id   AF-A0A9W9VWN0-F1
#
_cell.length_a   1.000
_cell.length_b   1.000
_cell.length_c   1.000
_cell.angle_alpha   90.00
_cell.angle_beta   90.00
_cell.angle_gamma   90.00
#
_symmetry.space_group_name_H-M   'P 1'
#
loop_
_entity.id
_entity.type
_entity.pdbx_description
1 polymer ?
#
loop_
_entity_poly.entity_id
_entity_poly.type
_entity_poly.pdbx_seq_one_letter_code
_entity_poly.pdbx_strand_id
1 'polypeptide(L)'
;MWHQSFASLLLALVAPSITYAATIAQRDDSVGNAIVDLSQNNGAATFLGSGFIYGFPDNGTNAEDSIPDYLLADIKLRTCRGGGAQIDAVGWAEGGYDGYIGRFDSALSNYRSARKYNGEFILMLSDLWGAQGGATADSIFPGDNGNWTEMELFLDQVISDIQSNDILEGLIVDIWNEPDLEIFWYPDWSQYVEYFVKATQYLR
;
A
#
# COMPACT_ATOMS: atom_id res chain seq x y z
N MET A 1 -12.42 -2.03 87.98
CA MET A 1 -11.13 -1.44 87.54
C MET A 1 -11.24 -1.21 86.04
N TRP A 2 -11.11 0.04 85.64
CA TRP A 2 -11.26 0.55 84.27
C TRP A 2 -10.02 0.24 83.42
N HIS A 3 -10.19 0.11 82.10
CA HIS A 3 -9.34 0.62 81.00
C HIS A 3 -9.90 0.05 79.68
N GLN A 4 -10.81 0.77 79.00
CA GLN A 4 -10.59 1.80 77.97
C GLN A 4 -9.88 1.31 76.69
N SER A 5 -10.69 1.28 75.64
CA SER A 5 -10.38 1.03 74.23
C SER A 5 -9.46 2.10 73.63
N PHE A 6 -8.52 1.68 72.77
CA PHE A 6 -7.83 2.58 71.84
C PHE A 6 -8.44 2.41 70.44
N ALA A 7 -9.18 3.42 70.00
CA ALA A 7 -9.51 3.62 68.60
C ALA A 7 -8.43 4.52 67.99
N SER A 8 -7.61 3.98 67.08
CA SER A 8 -6.65 4.77 66.31
C SER A 8 -7.37 5.46 65.16
N LEU A 9 -7.49 6.79 65.27
CA LEU A 9 -7.97 7.67 64.21
C LEU A 9 -6.84 7.86 63.18
N LEU A 10 -6.94 7.24 62.00
CA LEU A 10 -6.06 7.58 60.87
C LEU A 10 -6.57 8.90 60.25
N LEU A 11 -5.82 9.99 60.43
CA LEU A 11 -5.98 11.18 59.59
C LEU A 11 -5.33 10.91 58.23
N ALA A 12 -6.14 10.79 57.18
CA ALA A 12 -5.65 10.84 55.81
C ALA A 12 -5.31 12.30 55.45
N LEU A 13 -4.01 12.59 55.32
CA LEU A 13 -3.51 13.83 54.75
C LEU A 13 -3.77 13.84 53.24
N VAL A 14 -4.75 14.63 52.81
CA VAL A 14 -4.96 14.93 51.39
C VAL A 14 -3.94 16.00 50.99
N ALA A 15 -2.89 15.62 50.29
CA ALA A 15 -1.98 16.57 49.67
C ALA A 15 -2.68 17.25 48.47
N PRO A 16 -2.66 18.58 48.35
CA PRO A 16 -3.15 19.25 47.15
C PRO A 16 -2.19 18.96 46.00
N SER A 17 -2.67 18.25 44.98
CA SER A 17 -1.97 18.12 43.70
C SER A 17 -1.89 19.48 43.03
N ILE A 18 -0.71 20.09 43.02
CA ILE A 18 -0.44 21.29 42.22
C ILE A 18 -0.44 20.84 40.76
N THR A 19 -1.56 21.05 40.07
CA THR A 19 -1.61 20.96 38.61
C THR A 19 -0.76 22.11 38.05
N TYR A 20 0.41 21.79 37.52
CA TYR A 20 1.12 22.70 36.63
C TYR A 20 0.21 22.95 35.43
N ALA A 21 -0.27 24.19 35.27
CA ALA A 21 -0.85 24.62 34.02
C ALA A 21 0.26 24.46 32.97
N ALA A 22 0.09 23.53 32.04
CA ALA A 22 0.98 23.44 30.90
C ALA A 22 0.97 24.82 30.23
N THR A 23 2.13 25.47 30.13
CA THR A 23 2.30 26.65 29.29
C THR A 23 1.85 26.27 27.89
N ILE A 24 0.79 26.91 27.39
CA ILE A 24 0.40 26.81 25.98
C ILE A 24 1.62 27.28 25.19
N ALA A 25 2.27 26.36 24.48
CA ALA A 25 3.35 26.72 23.58
C ALA A 25 2.81 27.73 22.57
N GLN A 26 3.49 28.86 22.43
CA GLN A 26 3.19 29.82 21.38
C GLN A 26 3.29 29.08 20.05
N ARG A 27 2.23 29.14 19.24
CA ARG A 27 2.24 28.60 17.88
C ARG A 27 3.42 29.25 17.15
N ASP A 28 4.30 28.46 16.55
CA ASP A 28 5.38 29.00 15.70
C ASP A 28 4.78 30.01 14.72
N ASP A 29 5.45 31.17 14.58
CA ASP A 29 5.10 32.13 13.55
C ASP A 29 5.27 31.44 12.19
N SER A 30 4.15 31.11 11.55
CA SER A 30 4.17 30.46 10.24
C SER A 30 4.82 31.38 9.23
N VAL A 31 5.92 30.96 8.60
CA VAL A 31 6.54 31.68 7.49
C VAL A 31 5.64 31.53 6.26
N GLY A 32 5.00 32.62 5.83
CA GLY A 32 4.19 32.70 4.61
C GLY A 32 2.70 32.94 4.84
N ASN A 33 1.99 33.27 3.75
CA ASN A 33 0.54 33.50 3.75
C ASN A 33 -0.18 32.38 2.99
N ALA A 34 -1.24 31.82 3.57
CA ALA A 34 -2.20 30.98 2.86
C ALA A 34 -3.45 31.82 2.54
N ILE A 35 -3.73 32.06 1.26
CA ILE A 35 -4.88 32.85 0.82
C ILE A 35 -5.92 31.89 0.27
N VAL A 36 -7.13 31.94 0.81
CA VAL A 36 -8.29 31.17 0.34
C VAL A 36 -9.34 32.17 -0.14
N ASP A 37 -9.70 32.10 -1.43
CA ASP A 37 -10.77 32.92 -2.00
C ASP A 37 -12.08 32.12 -2.05
N LEU A 38 -12.98 32.40 -1.11
CA LEU A 38 -14.28 31.73 -1.01
C LEU A 38 -15.28 32.17 -2.10
N SER A 39 -14.96 33.21 -2.89
CA SER A 39 -15.78 33.61 -4.03
C SER A 39 -15.50 32.76 -5.28
N GLN A 40 -14.39 32.02 -5.30
CA GLN A 40 -14.01 31.12 -6.39
C GLN A 40 -14.46 29.69 -6.08
N ASN A 41 -15.25 29.11 -6.98
CA ASN A 41 -15.68 27.71 -6.88
C ASN A 41 -14.97 26.86 -7.94
N ASN A 42 -14.16 25.91 -7.49
CA ASN A 42 -13.40 24.98 -8.36
C ASN A 42 -14.12 23.65 -8.59
N GLY A 43 -15.40 23.55 -8.20
CA GLY A 43 -16.20 22.32 -8.28
C GLY A 43 -16.20 21.52 -6.98
N ALA A 44 -16.93 20.39 -6.99
CA ALA A 44 -16.98 19.48 -5.85
C ALA A 44 -15.63 18.77 -5.65
N ALA A 45 -15.21 18.59 -4.40
CA ALA A 45 -14.00 17.84 -4.09
C ALA A 45 -14.13 16.38 -4.57
N THR A 46 -13.12 15.91 -5.31
CA THR A 46 -13.10 14.56 -5.90
C THR A 46 -12.14 13.61 -5.19
N PHE A 47 -11.39 14.08 -4.19
CA PHE A 47 -10.51 13.27 -3.31
C PHE A 47 -9.40 12.50 -4.03
N LEU A 48 -8.90 13.01 -5.16
CA LEU A 48 -7.94 12.31 -6.03
C LEU A 48 -6.64 11.85 -5.34
N GLY A 49 -6.24 12.49 -4.24
CA GLY A 49 -5.06 12.11 -3.45
C GLY A 49 -5.34 11.13 -2.30
N SER A 50 -6.57 10.58 -2.20
CA SER A 50 -6.93 9.66 -1.12
C SER A 50 -6.60 8.22 -1.50
N GLY A 51 -5.38 7.79 -1.18
CA GLY A 51 -4.91 6.47 -1.52
C GLY A 51 -3.56 6.11 -0.91
N PHE A 52 -3.20 4.83 -1.02
CA PHE A 52 -1.99 4.27 -0.45
C PHE A 52 -1.29 3.32 -1.43
N ILE A 53 0.05 3.36 -1.43
CA ILE A 53 0.88 2.32 -2.03
C ILE A 53 1.17 1.24 -0.99
N TYR A 54 1.17 -0.02 -1.39
CA TYR A 54 1.21 -1.22 -0.54
C TYR A 54 0.01 -1.37 0.41
N GLY A 55 -1.00 -0.52 0.22
CA GLY A 55 -2.35 -0.63 0.75
C GLY A 55 -2.45 -1.06 2.21
N PHE A 56 -2.95 -2.27 2.43
CA PHE A 56 -3.43 -2.82 3.68
C PHE A 56 -2.54 -3.94 4.19
N PRO A 57 -2.53 -4.21 5.51
CA PRO A 57 -2.00 -5.45 6.05
C PRO A 57 -2.54 -6.67 5.30
N ASP A 58 -1.67 -7.66 5.09
CA ASP A 58 -2.04 -8.90 4.41
C ASP A 58 -3.03 -9.71 5.25
N ASN A 59 -4.13 -10.15 4.62
CA ASN A 59 -5.12 -11.05 5.22
C ASN A 59 -5.30 -12.32 4.36
N GLY A 60 -4.17 -12.90 3.94
CA GLY A 60 -4.14 -13.96 2.94
C GLY A 60 -4.73 -13.44 1.63
N THR A 61 -5.89 -13.95 1.24
CA THR A 61 -6.62 -13.45 0.06
C THR A 61 -7.87 -12.65 0.43
N ASN A 62 -8.27 -12.55 1.70
CA ASN A 62 -9.52 -11.89 2.08
C ASN A 62 -9.35 -10.37 2.17
N ALA A 63 -10.46 -9.63 2.15
CA ALA A 63 -10.41 -8.20 2.48
C ALA A 63 -9.95 -8.00 3.91
N GLU A 64 -9.21 -6.94 4.17
CA GLU A 64 -8.75 -6.61 5.50
C GLU A 64 -9.85 -5.93 6.33
N ASP A 65 -10.03 -6.41 7.57
CA ASP A 65 -11.10 -6.00 8.47
C ASP A 65 -10.63 -5.53 9.85
N SER A 66 -9.32 -5.56 10.12
CA SER A 66 -8.77 -5.07 11.39
C SER A 66 -8.79 -3.55 11.54
N ILE A 67 -8.88 -2.80 10.43
CA ILE A 67 -8.92 -1.33 10.44
C ILE A 67 -10.37 -0.85 10.61
N PRO A 68 -10.68 -0.04 11.64
CA PRO A 68 -12.00 0.55 11.80
C PRO A 68 -12.47 1.33 10.56
N ASP A 69 -13.65 0.99 10.03
CA ASP A 69 -14.17 1.49 8.75
C ASP A 69 -14.13 3.03 8.63
N TYR A 70 -14.39 3.77 9.72
CA TYR A 70 -14.41 5.23 9.69
C TYR A 70 -13.06 5.86 9.30
N LEU A 71 -11.94 5.19 9.59
CA LEU A 71 -10.60 5.69 9.23
C LEU A 71 -10.37 5.68 7.71
N LEU A 72 -11.10 4.87 6.96
CA LEU A 72 -10.99 4.73 5.51
C LEU A 72 -12.15 5.43 4.78
N ALA A 73 -13.36 5.37 5.36
CA ALA A 73 -14.53 6.03 4.83
C ALA A 73 -14.43 7.57 4.91
N ASP A 74 -13.94 8.12 6.03
CA ASP A 74 -13.92 9.58 6.23
C ASP A 74 -12.87 10.28 5.37
N ILE A 75 -11.76 9.60 5.05
CA ILE A 75 -10.78 10.07 4.07
C ILE A 75 -11.27 9.88 2.63
N LYS A 76 -12.39 9.17 2.43
CA LYS A 76 -12.98 8.82 1.14
C LYS A 76 -11.94 8.12 0.26
N LEU A 77 -11.41 7.02 0.78
CA LEU A 77 -10.41 6.21 0.09
C LEU A 77 -10.85 5.98 -1.36
N ARG A 78 -9.95 6.25 -2.30
CA ARG A 78 -10.22 6.12 -3.73
C ARG A 78 -9.39 5.07 -4.41
N THR A 79 -8.14 4.88 -3.99
CA THR A 79 -7.22 4.06 -4.77
C THR A 79 -6.18 3.42 -3.87
N CYS A 80 -5.89 2.14 -4.10
CA CYS A 80 -4.71 1.49 -3.59
C CYS A 80 -3.83 1.02 -4.75
N ARG A 81 -2.51 0.93 -4.55
CA ARG A 81 -1.55 0.43 -5.54
C ARG A 81 -0.64 -0.60 -4.89
N GLY A 82 -0.38 -1.72 -5.55
CA GLY A 82 0.60 -2.70 -5.07
C GLY A 82 0.58 -4.02 -5.83
N GLY A 83 1.54 -4.90 -5.55
CA GLY A 83 1.55 -6.27 -6.06
C GLY A 83 2.35 -7.24 -5.18
N GLY A 84 2.35 -7.02 -3.85
CA GLY A 84 3.00 -7.91 -2.89
C GLY A 84 4.52 -7.78 -2.79
N ALA A 85 5.07 -6.57 -2.97
CA ALA A 85 6.50 -6.33 -2.72
C ALA A 85 6.85 -6.43 -1.23
N GLN A 86 8.12 -6.77 -0.96
CA GLN A 86 8.75 -6.77 0.36
C GLN A 86 8.11 -7.72 1.40
N ILE A 87 7.44 -8.76 0.92
CA ILE A 87 6.95 -9.88 1.74
C ILE A 87 7.87 -11.10 1.58
N ASP A 88 7.64 -12.15 2.36
CA ASP A 88 8.36 -13.44 2.30
C ASP A 88 7.93 -14.31 1.10
N ALA A 89 7.99 -13.73 -0.10
CA ALA A 89 7.76 -14.37 -1.38
C ALA A 89 8.67 -13.70 -2.42
N VAL A 90 9.46 -14.47 -3.16
CA VAL A 90 10.55 -13.92 -3.99
C VAL A 90 10.09 -13.30 -5.33
N GLY A 91 8.87 -13.62 -5.77
CA GLY A 91 8.33 -13.20 -7.06
C GLY A 91 8.61 -14.19 -8.19
N TRP A 92 8.00 -13.96 -9.34
CA TRP A 92 8.07 -14.86 -10.50
C TRP A 92 9.49 -15.09 -11.01
N ALA A 93 10.29 -14.03 -11.12
CA ALA A 93 11.61 -14.07 -11.73
C ALA A 93 12.57 -15.04 -11.04
N GLU A 94 12.48 -15.14 -9.71
CA GLU A 94 13.34 -16.01 -8.91
C GLU A 94 12.69 -17.38 -8.62
N GLY A 95 11.38 -17.41 -8.36
CA GLY A 95 10.70 -18.61 -7.86
C GLY A 95 9.62 -19.19 -8.76
N GLY A 96 9.41 -18.66 -9.97
CA GLY A 96 8.29 -19.03 -10.82
C GLY A 96 6.96 -18.88 -10.09
N TYR A 97 6.05 -19.85 -10.28
CA TYR A 97 4.75 -19.86 -9.62
C TYR A 97 4.85 -19.83 -8.09
N ASP A 98 5.77 -20.60 -7.49
CA ASP A 98 5.91 -20.68 -6.02
C ASP A 98 6.41 -19.36 -5.42
N GLY A 99 7.27 -18.63 -6.14
CA GLY A 99 7.70 -17.29 -5.75
C GLY A 99 6.64 -16.21 -5.97
N TYR A 100 5.77 -16.42 -6.95
CA TYR A 100 4.71 -15.50 -7.37
C TYR A 100 3.48 -15.54 -6.45
N ILE A 101 3.00 -16.73 -6.09
CA ILE A 101 1.64 -16.89 -5.57
C ILE A 101 1.40 -16.13 -4.26
N GLY A 102 2.40 -16.09 -3.37
CA GLY A 102 2.28 -15.30 -2.12
C GLY A 102 2.12 -13.80 -2.38
N ARG A 103 2.74 -13.27 -3.44
CA ARG A 103 2.60 -11.86 -3.84
C ARG A 103 1.23 -11.58 -4.44
N PHE A 104 0.74 -12.51 -5.26
CA PHE A 104 -0.61 -12.41 -5.81
C PHE A 104 -1.68 -12.48 -4.72
N ASP A 105 -1.53 -13.35 -3.73
CA ASP A 105 -2.44 -13.44 -2.58
C ASP A 105 -2.51 -12.10 -1.81
N SER A 106 -1.35 -11.51 -1.51
CA SER A 106 -1.26 -10.16 -0.91
C SER A 106 -1.95 -9.11 -1.78
N ALA A 107 -1.72 -9.12 -3.10
CA ALA A 107 -2.36 -8.20 -4.03
C ALA A 107 -3.88 -8.41 -4.09
N LEU A 108 -4.37 -9.64 -4.02
CA LEU A 108 -5.78 -9.99 -4.00
C LEU A 108 -6.48 -9.52 -2.71
N SER A 109 -5.83 -9.69 -1.55
CA SER A 109 -6.27 -9.12 -0.28
C SER A 109 -6.41 -7.60 -0.37
N ASN A 110 -5.39 -6.94 -0.95
CA ASN A 110 -5.38 -5.50 -1.16
C ASN A 110 -6.47 -5.01 -2.13
N TYR A 111 -6.68 -5.72 -3.24
CA TYR A 111 -7.77 -5.45 -4.18
C TYR A 111 -9.13 -5.49 -3.46
N ARG A 112 -9.43 -6.58 -2.74
CA ARG A 112 -10.71 -6.75 -2.05
C ARG A 112 -10.91 -5.69 -0.97
N SER A 113 -9.84 -5.30 -0.29
CA SER A 113 -9.83 -4.21 0.69
C SER A 113 -10.15 -2.85 0.06
N ALA A 114 -9.56 -2.53 -1.09
CA ALA A 114 -9.90 -1.31 -1.83
C ALA A 114 -11.36 -1.31 -2.30
N ARG A 115 -11.83 -2.43 -2.86
CA ARG A 115 -13.22 -2.58 -3.33
C ARG A 115 -14.26 -2.48 -2.21
N LYS A 116 -13.93 -2.90 -0.98
CA LYS A 116 -14.80 -2.71 0.21
C LYS A 116 -15.23 -1.25 0.39
N TYR A 117 -14.40 -0.29 -0.04
CA TYR A 117 -14.67 1.15 0.04
C TYR A 117 -14.96 1.79 -1.33
N ASN A 118 -15.34 0.98 -2.33
CA ASN A 118 -15.53 1.39 -3.72
C ASN A 118 -14.27 1.99 -4.39
N GLY A 119 -13.08 1.79 -3.81
CA GLY A 119 -11.82 2.27 -4.35
C GLY A 119 -11.32 1.42 -5.52
N GLU A 120 -10.52 2.01 -6.39
CA GLU A 120 -9.77 1.34 -7.45
C GLU A 120 -8.53 0.64 -6.88
N PHE A 121 -8.04 -0.37 -7.60
CA PHE A 121 -6.79 -1.03 -7.27
C PHE A 121 -5.86 -1.05 -8.48
N ILE A 122 -4.66 -0.50 -8.30
CA ILE A 122 -3.60 -0.48 -9.31
C ILE A 122 -2.66 -1.66 -9.01
N LEU A 123 -2.79 -2.73 -9.78
CA LEU A 123 -1.95 -3.92 -9.65
C LEU A 123 -0.60 -3.69 -10.31
N MET A 124 0.47 -3.76 -9.54
CA MET A 124 1.85 -3.61 -10.04
C MET A 124 2.39 -4.96 -10.49
N LEU A 125 2.60 -5.12 -11.80
CA LEU A 125 3.18 -6.35 -12.34
C LEU A 125 4.66 -6.52 -11.98
N SER A 126 5.42 -5.41 -11.82
CA SER A 126 6.82 -5.48 -11.38
C SER A 126 6.97 -6.12 -10.00
N ASP A 127 6.02 -5.89 -9.08
CA ASP A 127 6.06 -6.49 -7.75
C ASP A 127 5.83 -8.01 -7.82
N LEU A 128 4.83 -8.44 -8.58
CA LEU A 128 4.55 -9.86 -8.83
C LEU A 128 5.73 -10.56 -9.51
N TRP A 129 6.42 -9.86 -10.41
CA TRP A 129 7.65 -10.33 -11.04
C TRP A 129 8.79 -10.53 -10.02
N GLY A 130 8.85 -9.70 -8.99
CA GLY A 130 9.95 -9.68 -8.01
C GLY A 130 10.89 -8.48 -8.16
N ALA A 131 10.62 -7.56 -9.09
CA ALA A 131 11.39 -6.33 -9.30
C ALA A 131 11.00 -5.23 -8.29
N GLN A 132 11.32 -5.47 -7.01
CA GLN A 132 10.89 -4.66 -5.87
C GLN A 132 11.93 -3.67 -5.33
N GLY A 133 12.95 -3.36 -6.13
CA GLY A 133 14.09 -2.55 -5.72
C GLY A 133 15.24 -3.43 -5.23
N GLY A 134 16.45 -3.11 -5.66
CA GLY A 134 17.66 -3.87 -5.34
C GLY A 134 18.07 -4.87 -6.43
N ALA A 135 17.55 -4.70 -7.66
CA ALA A 135 18.01 -5.48 -8.79
C ALA A 135 19.53 -5.37 -8.97
N THR A 136 20.11 -6.46 -9.46
CA THR A 136 21.53 -6.61 -9.77
C THR A 136 21.69 -7.05 -11.23
N ALA A 137 22.94 -7.13 -11.70
CA ALA A 137 23.24 -7.65 -13.03
C ALA A 137 22.83 -9.12 -13.26
N ASP A 138 22.62 -9.88 -12.17
CA ASP A 138 22.19 -11.28 -12.23
C ASP A 138 20.67 -11.43 -12.10
N SER A 139 19.94 -10.32 -11.90
CA SER A 139 18.48 -10.34 -11.83
C SER A 139 17.89 -10.62 -13.21
N ILE A 140 16.83 -11.42 -13.24
CA ILE A 140 16.17 -11.84 -14.48
C ILE A 140 15.10 -10.81 -14.86
N PHE A 141 15.14 -10.33 -16.09
CA PHE A 141 14.17 -9.39 -16.64
C PHE A 141 13.49 -9.92 -17.90
N PRO A 142 12.27 -9.45 -18.18
CA PRO A 142 11.61 -9.70 -19.45
C PRO A 142 12.49 -9.29 -20.64
N GLY A 143 12.69 -10.22 -21.58
CA GLY A 143 13.43 -9.95 -22.82
C GLY A 143 14.93 -10.22 -22.76
N ASP A 144 15.45 -10.71 -21.63
CA ASP A 144 16.87 -11.04 -21.52
C ASP A 144 17.31 -12.01 -22.62
N ASN A 145 18.42 -11.67 -23.27
CA ASN A 145 18.94 -12.40 -24.45
C ASN A 145 17.94 -12.49 -25.63
N GLY A 146 16.99 -11.56 -25.72
CA GLY A 146 15.93 -11.56 -26.72
C GLY A 146 14.84 -12.63 -26.48
N ASN A 147 14.80 -13.22 -25.28
CA ASN A 147 13.83 -14.24 -24.91
C ASN A 147 12.67 -13.65 -24.08
N TRP A 148 11.45 -13.80 -24.59
CA TRP A 148 10.23 -13.28 -23.97
C TRP A 148 9.36 -14.36 -23.33
N THR A 149 9.76 -15.64 -23.39
CA THR A 149 8.92 -16.77 -22.93
C THR A 149 8.52 -16.66 -21.46
N GLU A 150 9.45 -16.30 -20.56
CA GLU A 150 9.11 -16.16 -19.14
C GLU A 150 8.14 -15.01 -18.87
N MET A 151 8.24 -13.93 -19.65
CA MET A 151 7.27 -12.84 -19.59
C MET A 151 5.88 -13.31 -20.04
N GLU A 152 5.78 -14.08 -21.12
CA GLU A 152 4.49 -14.61 -21.60
C GLU A 152 3.85 -15.55 -20.58
N LEU A 153 4.63 -16.48 -20.02
CA LEU A 153 4.17 -17.41 -18.98
C LEU A 153 3.70 -16.67 -17.72
N PHE A 154 4.44 -15.65 -17.30
CA PHE A 154 4.06 -14.79 -16.19
C PHE A 154 2.73 -14.06 -16.45
N LEU A 155 2.59 -13.42 -17.61
CA LEU A 155 1.38 -12.69 -17.96
C LEU A 155 0.16 -13.62 -18.10
N ASP A 156 0.34 -14.81 -18.69
CA ASP A 156 -0.70 -15.84 -18.75
C ASP A 156 -1.17 -16.24 -17.34
N GLN A 157 -0.24 -16.43 -16.40
CA GLN A 157 -0.58 -16.74 -15.02
C GLN A 157 -1.36 -15.60 -14.35
N VAL A 158 -0.90 -14.36 -14.49
CA VAL A 158 -1.58 -13.18 -13.93
C VAL A 158 -2.99 -13.04 -14.50
N ILE A 159 -3.17 -13.21 -15.82
CA ILE A 159 -4.49 -13.16 -16.46
C ILE A 159 -5.39 -14.27 -15.92
N SER A 160 -4.88 -15.50 -15.83
CA SER A 160 -5.62 -16.64 -15.29
C SER A 160 -6.10 -16.37 -13.86
N ASP A 161 -5.24 -15.84 -13.00
CA ASP A 161 -5.60 -15.60 -11.60
C ASP A 161 -6.52 -14.39 -11.41
N ILE A 162 -6.40 -13.35 -12.25
CA ILE A 162 -7.37 -12.25 -12.31
C ILE A 162 -8.77 -12.77 -12.67
N GLN A 163 -8.86 -13.64 -13.67
CA GLN A 163 -10.11 -14.21 -14.14
C GLN A 163 -10.72 -15.19 -13.13
N SER A 164 -9.89 -16.06 -12.54
CA SER A 164 -10.35 -17.08 -11.59
C SER A 164 -10.86 -16.49 -10.27
N ASN A 165 -10.38 -15.29 -9.91
CA ASN A 165 -10.79 -14.57 -8.69
C ASN A 165 -11.82 -13.46 -8.93
N ASP A 166 -12.27 -13.24 -10.17
CA ASP A 166 -13.24 -12.21 -10.55
C ASP A 166 -12.84 -10.78 -10.10
N ILE A 167 -11.57 -10.42 -10.31
CA ILE A 167 -11.00 -9.15 -9.83
C ILE A 167 -10.85 -8.08 -10.91
N LEU A 168 -11.76 -8.02 -11.89
CA LEU A 168 -11.72 -7.04 -12.98
C LEU A 168 -12.32 -5.68 -12.61
N GLU A 169 -13.28 -5.63 -11.68
CA GLU A 169 -13.98 -4.40 -11.36
C GLU A 169 -13.09 -3.40 -10.62
N GLY A 170 -12.85 -2.22 -11.21
CA GLY A 170 -12.00 -1.21 -10.59
C GLY A 170 -10.50 -1.57 -10.57
N LEU A 171 -10.09 -2.58 -11.33
CA LEU A 171 -8.69 -2.94 -11.53
C LEU A 171 -8.04 -2.04 -12.60
N ILE A 172 -6.84 -1.58 -12.29
CA ILE A 172 -5.93 -0.91 -13.22
C ILE A 172 -4.64 -1.73 -13.22
N VAL A 173 -4.13 -2.10 -14.39
CA VAL A 173 -2.87 -2.85 -14.50
C VAL A 173 -1.73 -1.87 -14.75
N ASP A 174 -0.74 -1.86 -13.86
CA ASP A 174 0.48 -1.08 -13.96
C ASP A 174 1.65 -1.98 -14.36
N ILE A 175 2.18 -1.75 -15.56
CA ILE A 175 3.09 -2.66 -16.26
C ILE A 175 4.44 -2.76 -15.55
N TRP A 176 4.96 -1.64 -15.03
CA TRP A 176 6.25 -1.63 -14.33
C TRP A 176 6.45 -0.38 -13.47
N ASN A 177 7.10 -0.55 -12.32
CA ASN A 177 7.47 0.55 -11.42
C ASN A 177 8.84 1.13 -11.78
N GLU A 178 8.92 2.46 -11.94
CA GLU A 178 10.18 3.24 -11.98
C GLU A 178 11.29 2.61 -12.87
N PRO A 179 11.00 2.31 -14.15
CA PRO A 179 11.94 1.66 -15.05
C PRO A 179 13.16 2.53 -15.42
N ASP A 180 13.12 3.80 -15.06
CA ASP A 180 14.24 4.73 -15.20
C ASP A 180 15.33 4.53 -14.13
N LEU A 181 15.05 3.76 -13.08
CA LEU A 181 15.99 3.43 -12.02
C LEU A 181 16.51 1.99 -12.17
N GLU A 182 17.82 1.83 -12.26
CA GLU A 182 18.48 0.52 -12.43
C GLU A 182 18.12 -0.50 -11.34
N ILE A 183 17.73 -0.03 -10.15
CA ILE A 183 17.30 -0.88 -9.04
C ILE A 183 15.93 -1.56 -9.27
N PHE A 184 15.12 -1.05 -10.21
CA PHE A 184 13.83 -1.61 -10.61
C PHE A 184 13.83 -2.13 -12.05
N TRP A 185 14.73 -1.64 -12.90
CA TRP A 185 14.96 -2.13 -14.25
C TRP A 185 16.44 -2.01 -14.61
N TYR A 186 17.19 -3.10 -14.46
CA TYR A 186 18.61 -3.13 -14.78
C TYR A 186 18.94 -3.08 -16.28
N PRO A 187 18.15 -3.69 -17.19
CA PRO A 187 18.48 -3.70 -18.62
C PRO A 187 18.42 -2.31 -19.26
N ASP A 188 18.84 -2.23 -20.52
CA ASP A 188 18.80 -0.95 -21.24
C ASP A 188 17.36 -0.46 -21.49
N TRP A 189 17.25 0.84 -21.77
CA TRP A 189 15.97 1.49 -22.01
C TRP A 189 15.23 0.96 -23.26
N SER A 190 15.96 0.50 -24.28
CA SER A 190 15.33 -0.11 -25.46
C SER A 190 14.60 -1.40 -25.11
N GLN A 191 15.18 -2.25 -24.27
CA GLN A 191 14.54 -3.46 -23.78
C GLN A 191 13.28 -3.12 -22.96
N TYR A 192 13.32 -2.08 -22.11
CA TYR A 192 12.13 -1.64 -21.38
C TYR A 192 11.00 -1.20 -22.32
N VAL A 193 11.31 -0.39 -23.33
CA VAL A 193 10.30 0.08 -24.29
C VAL A 193 9.72 -1.09 -25.08
N GLU A 194 10.52 -2.08 -25.47
CA GLU A 194 10.03 -3.29 -26.13
C GLU A 194 9.12 -4.11 -25.20
N TYR A 195 9.54 -4.32 -23.95
CA TYR A 195 8.72 -4.97 -22.92
C TYR A 195 7.37 -4.25 -22.74
N PHE A 196 7.39 -2.92 -22.55
CA PHE A 196 6.19 -2.13 -22.34
C PHE A 196 5.18 -2.29 -23.50
N VAL A 197 5.68 -2.27 -24.75
CA VAL A 197 4.83 -2.48 -25.93
C VAL A 197 4.27 -3.90 -25.96
N LYS A 198 5.10 -4.92 -25.74
CA LYS A 198 4.68 -6.33 -25.75
C LYS A 198 3.65 -6.63 -24.66
N ALA A 199 3.95 -6.28 -23.41
CA ALA A 199 3.04 -6.49 -22.28
C ALA A 199 1.70 -5.75 -22.49
N THR A 200 1.73 -4.50 -22.97
CA THR A 200 0.50 -3.75 -23.28
C THR A 200 -0.34 -4.43 -24.35
N GLN A 201 0.28 -4.97 -25.39
CA GLN A 201 -0.43 -5.69 -26.45
C GLN A 201 -0.99 -7.02 -25.96
N TYR A 202 -0.24 -7.71 -25.10
CA TYR A 202 -0.61 -9.00 -24.55
C TYR A 202 -1.82 -8.91 -23.59
N LEU A 203 -1.92 -7.82 -22.83
CA LEU A 203 -2.97 -7.59 -21.83
C LEU A 203 -4.28 -7.00 -22.41
N ARG A 204 -4.35 -6.70 -23.70
CA ARG A 204 -5.52 -6.08 -24.37
C ARG A 204 -6.39 -7.11 -25.09
#